data_AF-A0A850PDH9-F1
#
_entry.id   AF-A0A850PDH9-F1
#
_cell.length_a   1.000
_cell.length_b   1.000
_cell.length_c   1.000
_cell.angle_alpha   90.00
_cell.angle_beta   90.00
_cell.angle_gamma   90.00
#
_symmetry.space_group_name_H-M   'P 1'
#
loop_
_entity.id
_entity.type
_entity.pdbx_description
1 polymer ?
#
loop_
_entity_poly.entity_id
_entity_poly.type
_entity_poly.pdbx_seq_one_letter_code
_entity_poly.pdbx_strand_id
1 'polypeptide(L)'
;MPDASAVPLPADHPMRDWFIAHLRPHPLGTYDTPVRLTAPIGAGLPVAYVAYEGPPAPSIEPSRQRARAQSHWTHDTLPVPHDAEIANPDQVVSVLTRYG
;
A
#
# COMPACT_ATOMS: atom_id res chain seq x y z
N MET A 1 -1.12 22.44 -5.10
CA MET A 1 -0.92 21.16 -5.81
C MET A 1 0.10 20.36 -5.03
N PRO A 2 -0.05 19.03 -4.86
CA PRO A 2 1.03 18.22 -4.32
C PRO A 2 2.30 18.45 -5.15
N ASP A 3 3.47 18.34 -4.51
CA ASP A 3 4.74 18.36 -5.23
C ASP A 3 4.74 17.24 -6.29
N ALA A 4 5.22 17.53 -7.50
CA ALA A 4 5.32 16.54 -8.58
C ALA A 4 6.20 15.34 -8.18
N SER A 5 7.11 15.53 -7.22
CA SER A 5 7.94 14.48 -6.62
C SER A 5 7.15 13.51 -5.73
N ALA A 6 5.93 13.87 -5.31
CA ALA A 6 5.07 13.06 -4.44
C ALA A 6 4.14 12.11 -5.22
N VAL A 7 4.20 12.11 -6.55
CA VAL A 7 3.38 11.24 -7.41
C VAL A 7 4.11 9.91 -7.60
N PRO A 8 3.58 8.77 -7.11
CA PRO A 8 4.27 7.48 -7.11
C PRO A 8 4.12 6.72 -8.45
N LEU A 9 3.90 7.44 -9.54
CA LEU A 9 3.86 6.91 -10.91
C LEU A 9 5.04 7.48 -11.71
N PRO A 10 5.69 6.67 -12.58
CA PRO A 10 6.69 7.17 -13.52
C PRO A 10 6.19 8.38 -14.31
N ALA A 11 7.07 9.33 -14.60
CA ALA A 11 6.70 10.60 -15.24
C ALA A 11 6.02 10.40 -16.61
N ASP A 12 6.37 9.33 -17.33
CA ASP A 12 5.85 8.93 -18.64
C ASP A 12 4.69 7.93 -18.57
N HIS A 13 4.19 7.60 -17.37
CA HIS A 13 3.09 6.66 -17.22
C HIS A 13 1.78 7.25 -17.80
N PRO A 14 1.05 6.52 -18.68
CA PRO A 14 -0.11 7.07 -19.39
C PRO A 14 -1.26 7.51 -18.47
N MET A 15 -1.36 6.91 -17.28
CA MET A 15 -2.38 7.25 -16.29
C MET A 15 -2.00 8.40 -15.34
N ARG A 16 -0.78 8.96 -15.47
CA ARG A 16 -0.25 9.91 -14.47
C ARG A 16 -1.09 11.18 -14.35
N ASP A 17 -1.47 11.80 -15.47
CA ASP A 17 -2.25 13.03 -15.46
C ASP A 17 -3.65 12.79 -14.91
N TRP A 18 -4.27 11.67 -15.29
CA TRP A 18 -5.54 11.24 -14.72
C TRP A 18 -5.41 11.07 -13.21
N PHE A 19 -4.39 10.36 -12.73
CA PHE A 19 -4.16 10.13 -11.30
C PHE A 19 -4.05 11.44 -10.53
N ILE A 20 -3.20 12.37 -10.99
CA ILE A 20 -3.00 13.68 -10.35
C ILE A 20 -4.31 14.49 -10.31
N ALA A 21 -5.09 14.47 -11.38
CA ALA A 21 -6.36 15.19 -11.46
C ALA A 21 -7.41 14.67 -10.46
N HIS A 22 -7.28 13.43 -9.99
CA HIS A 22 -8.20 12.79 -9.05
C HIS A 22 -7.71 12.81 -7.59
N LEU A 23 -6.50 13.31 -7.32
CA LEU A 23 -6.00 13.46 -5.95
C LEU A 23 -6.74 14.55 -5.18
N ARG A 24 -6.95 14.31 -3.88
CA ARG A 24 -7.53 15.26 -2.93
C ARG A 24 -6.62 15.36 -1.69
N PRO A 25 -6.53 16.54 -1.04
CA PRO A 25 -5.82 16.64 0.23
C PRO A 25 -6.36 15.64 1.25
N HIS A 26 -5.46 14.85 1.85
CA HIS A 26 -5.83 13.91 2.91
C HIS A 26 -6.10 14.68 4.21
N PRO A 27 -7.21 14.43 4.93
CA PRO A 27 -7.50 15.13 6.18
C PRO A 27 -6.43 14.84 7.24
N LEU A 28 -5.81 15.86 7.83
CA LEU A 28 -4.70 15.67 8.78
C LEU A 28 -5.08 14.80 10.00
N GLY A 29 -6.31 14.95 10.50
CA GLY A 29 -6.76 14.24 11.69
C GLY A 29 -6.75 12.71 11.57
N THR A 30 -6.70 12.13 10.37
CA THR A 30 -6.58 10.67 10.19
C THR A 30 -5.20 10.13 10.59
N TYR A 31 -4.16 10.95 10.55
CA TYR A 31 -2.81 10.58 10.99
C TYR A 31 -2.66 10.62 12.51
N ASP A 32 -3.33 11.59 13.15
CA ASP A 32 -3.15 11.88 14.58
C ASP A 32 -4.21 11.22 15.47
N THR A 33 -5.34 10.80 14.91
CA THR A 33 -6.41 10.15 15.68
C THR A 33 -6.09 8.65 15.86
N PRO A 34 -5.93 8.16 17.11
CA PRO A 34 -5.62 6.75 17.34
C PRO A 34 -6.77 5.82 16.95
N VAL A 35 -6.48 4.77 16.19
CA VAL A 35 -7.40 3.64 15.99
C VAL A 35 -7.44 2.79 17.26
N ARG A 36 -8.61 2.65 17.88
CA ARG A 36 -8.81 1.79 19.06
C ARG A 36 -9.40 0.45 18.63
N LEU A 37 -8.58 -0.59 18.67
CA LEU A 37 -9.02 -1.96 18.40
C LEU A 37 -9.44 -2.63 19.72
N THR A 38 -10.58 -3.33 19.71
CA THR A 38 -11.05 -4.14 20.86
C THR A 38 -10.59 -5.60 20.78
N ALA A 39 -10.06 -6.02 19.62
CA ALA A 39 -9.49 -7.33 19.38
C ALA A 39 -8.03 -7.21 18.92
N PRO A 40 -7.21 -8.27 19.08
CA PRO A 40 -5.86 -8.30 18.52
C PRO A 40 -5.87 -8.15 16.99
N ILE A 41 -4.79 -7.60 16.45
CA ILE A 41 -4.60 -7.49 14.98
C ILE A 41 -4.69 -8.90 14.36
N GLY A 42 -5.46 -9.04 13.28
CA GLY A 42 -5.70 -10.32 12.61
C GLY A 42 -6.83 -11.16 13.23
N ALA A 43 -7.17 -10.98 14.51
CA ALA A 43 -8.34 -11.58 15.18
C ALA A 43 -8.59 -13.08 14.89
N GLY A 44 -7.52 -13.87 14.68
CA GLY A 44 -7.60 -15.30 14.36
C GLY A 44 -7.90 -15.64 12.89
N LEU A 45 -8.05 -14.64 12.02
CA LEU A 45 -8.22 -14.81 10.59
C LEU A 45 -6.86 -15.02 9.90
N PRO A 46 -6.82 -15.75 8.77
CA PRO A 46 -5.65 -15.74 7.89
C PRO A 46 -5.35 -14.32 7.42
N VAL A 47 -4.07 -13.93 7.46
CA VAL A 47 -3.62 -12.61 7.00
C VAL A 47 -2.44 -12.78 6.06
N ALA A 48 -2.53 -12.15 4.89
CA ALA A 48 -1.42 -12.00 3.95
C ALA A 48 -0.96 -10.53 3.93
N TYR A 49 0.35 -10.31 4.06
CA TYR A 49 1.00 -9.02 3.86
C TYR A 49 1.87 -9.09 2.60
N VAL A 50 1.55 -8.25 1.62
CA VAL A 50 2.26 -8.21 0.33
C VAL A 50 3.02 -6.88 0.25
N ALA A 51 4.35 -6.94 0.16
CA ALA A 51 5.21 -5.76 0.07
C ALA A 51 5.54 -5.42 -1.38
N TYR A 52 5.25 -4.19 -1.82
CA TYR A 52 5.64 -3.68 -3.13
C TYR A 52 7.03 -3.06 -3.09
N GLU A 53 7.95 -3.52 -3.94
CA GLU A 53 9.39 -3.24 -3.83
C GLU A 53 9.98 -2.50 -5.04
N GLY A 54 9.16 -1.93 -5.91
CA GLY A 54 9.60 -1.30 -7.17
C GLY A 54 9.38 0.21 -7.30
N PRO A 55 10.08 1.10 -6.56
CA PRO A 55 10.91 0.87 -5.38
C PRO A 55 10.08 0.86 -4.08
N PRO A 56 10.63 0.38 -2.95
CA PRO A 56 9.92 0.42 -1.68
C PRO A 56 9.70 1.86 -1.18
N ALA A 57 8.49 2.17 -0.72
CA ALA A 57 8.15 3.46 -0.11
C ALA A 57 8.72 3.57 1.32
N PRO A 58 9.63 4.52 1.62
CA PRO A 58 10.26 4.62 2.94
C PRO A 58 9.26 4.87 4.08
N SER A 59 8.18 5.60 3.82
CA SER A 59 7.11 5.88 4.79
C SER A 59 6.37 4.62 5.26
N ILE A 60 6.45 3.51 4.52
CA ILE A 60 5.76 2.25 4.81
C ILE A 60 6.63 1.28 5.63
N GLU A 61 7.94 1.52 5.75
CA GLU A 61 8.87 0.62 6.43
C GLU A 61 8.46 0.28 7.89
N PRO A 62 7.97 1.23 8.72
CA PRO A 62 7.47 0.87 10.05
C PRO A 62 6.30 -0.14 10.01
N SER A 63 5.46 -0.10 8.98
CA SER A 63 4.39 -1.08 8.78
C SER A 63 4.93 -2.43 8.31
N ARG A 64 5.98 -2.45 7.48
CA ARG A 64 6.67 -3.70 7.08
C ARG A 64 7.28 -4.41 8.28
N GLN A 65 7.95 -3.67 9.16
CA GLN A 65 8.53 -4.23 10.38
C GLN A 65 7.46 -4.83 11.30
N ARG A 66 6.33 -4.11 11.48
CA ARG A 66 5.19 -4.62 12.25
C ARG A 66 4.61 -5.90 11.65
N ALA A 67 4.46 -5.96 10.32
CA ALA A 67 3.99 -7.15 9.63
C ALA A 67 4.98 -8.33 9.77
N ARG A 68 6.29 -8.09 9.60
CA ARG A 68 7.34 -9.12 9.79
C ARG A 68 7.37 -9.69 11.21
N ALA A 69 6.97 -8.91 12.21
CA ALA A 69 6.84 -9.38 13.58
C ALA A 69 5.63 -10.32 13.81
N GLN A 70 4.71 -10.43 12.85
CA GLN A 70 3.55 -11.35 12.93
C GLN A 70 3.92 -12.71 12.33
N SER A 71 4.40 -13.64 13.15
CA SER A 71 4.84 -14.97 12.71
C SER A 71 3.74 -15.84 12.09
N HIS A 72 2.46 -15.51 12.32
CA HIS A 72 1.30 -16.24 11.81
C HIS A 72 0.74 -15.64 10.50
N TRP A 73 1.36 -14.60 9.96
CA TRP A 73 0.97 -14.00 8.68
C TRP A 73 1.73 -14.66 7.54
N THR A 74 1.10 -14.70 6.36
CA THR A 74 1.80 -14.99 5.12
C THR A 74 2.45 -13.71 4.61
N HIS A 75 3.74 -13.76 4.27
CA HIS A 75 4.47 -12.63 3.68
C HIS A 75 4.80 -12.92 2.23
N ASP A 76 4.51 -11.95 1.36
CA ASP A 76 4.81 -12.02 -0.07
C ASP A 76 5.42 -10.68 -0.52
N THR A 77 6.12 -10.68 -1.65
CA THR A 77 6.68 -9.46 -2.25
C THR A 77 6.37 -9.39 -3.73
N LEU A 78 6.24 -8.17 -4.25
CA LEU A 78 6.09 -7.91 -5.67
C LEU A 78 7.01 -6.77 -6.14
N PRO A 79 7.69 -6.91 -7.29
CA PRO A 79 8.58 -5.89 -7.83
C PRO A 79 7.79 -4.80 -8.59
N VAL A 80 6.80 -4.20 -7.94
CA VAL A 80 5.91 -3.15 -8.47
C VAL A 80 5.99 -1.88 -7.63
N PRO A 81 5.62 -0.70 -8.18
CA PRO A 81 5.51 0.53 -7.40
C PRO A 81 4.42 0.46 -6.34
N HIS A 82 4.40 1.45 -5.43
CA HIS A 82 3.43 1.51 -4.34
C HIS A 82 1.97 1.54 -4.85
N ASP A 83 1.68 2.37 -5.86
CA ASP A 83 0.33 2.49 -6.42
C ASP A 83 0.14 1.49 -7.58
N ALA A 84 0.43 0.21 -7.28
CA ALA A 84 0.33 -0.90 -8.22
C ALA A 84 -1.11 -1.11 -8.73
N GLU A 85 -2.11 -0.67 -7.99
CA GLU A 85 -3.50 -0.67 -8.42
C GLU A 85 -3.74 0.22 -9.64
N ILE A 86 -2.91 1.24 -9.87
CA ILE A 86 -2.95 2.08 -11.06
C ILE A 86 -1.96 1.58 -12.11
N ALA A 87 -0.73 1.27 -11.71
CA ALA A 87 0.34 0.92 -12.64
C ALA A 87 0.30 -0.54 -13.13
N ASN A 88 -0.20 -1.46 -12.31
CA ASN A 88 -0.15 -2.91 -12.51
C ASN A 88 -1.41 -3.63 -11.99
N PRO A 89 -2.63 -3.21 -12.40
CA PRO A 89 -3.88 -3.72 -11.84
C PRO A 89 -4.01 -5.26 -11.93
N ASP A 90 -3.53 -5.87 -13.02
CA ASP A 90 -3.58 -7.34 -13.19
C ASP A 90 -2.76 -8.08 -12.13
N GLN A 91 -1.64 -7.51 -11.68
CA GLN A 91 -0.84 -8.11 -10.59
C GLN A 91 -1.57 -8.01 -9.26
N VAL A 92 -2.26 -6.90 -9.00
CA VAL A 92 -3.10 -6.74 -7.80
C VAL A 92 -4.24 -7.77 -7.81
N VAL A 93 -4.91 -7.96 -8.96
CA VAL A 93 -5.95 -8.99 -9.12
C VAL A 93 -5.39 -10.38 -8.83
N SER A 94 -4.22 -10.71 -9.39
CA SER A 94 -3.57 -12.00 -9.12
C SER A 94 -3.32 -12.22 -7.63
N VAL A 95 -2.85 -11.20 -6.89
CA VAL A 95 -2.66 -11.29 -5.44
C VAL A 95 -3.98 -11.50 -4.71
N LEU A 96 -5.01 -10.73 -5.05
CA LEU A 96 -6.32 -10.83 -4.41
C LEU A 96 -6.95 -12.20 -4.64
N THR A 97 -6.84 -12.78 -5.85
CA THR A 97 -7.35 -14.13 -6.14
C THR A 97 -6.52 -15.26 -5.51
N ARG A 98 -5.27 -14.98 -5.12
CA ARG A 98 -4.39 -15.97 -4.46
C ARG A 98 -4.74 -16.13 -2.98
N TYR A 99 -5.14 -15.04 -2.32
CA TYR A 99 -5.32 -14.99 -0.86
C TYR A 99 -6.76 -14.69 -0.40
N GLY A 100 -7.67 -14.30 -1.30
CA GLY A 100 -9.10 -14.10 -1.03
C GLY A 100 -9.92 -15.35 -1.28
#